data_AF-A0A0F9KPD8-F1
#
_entry.id   AF-A0A0F9KPD8-F1
#
_cell.length_a   1.000
_cell.length_b   1.000
_cell.length_c   1.000
_cell.angle_alpha   90.00
_cell.angle_beta   90.00
_cell.angle_gamma   90.00
#
_symmetry.space_group_name_H-M   'P 1'
#
loop_
_entity.id
_entity.type
_entity.pdbx_description
1 polymer ?
#
loop_
_entity_poly.entity_id
_entity_poly.type
_entity_poly.pdbx_seq_one_letter_code
_entity_poly.pdbx_strand_id
1 'polypeptide(L)'
;PSDGPDVVSRLGDARWMMDWGGGLIWVETAAGTDLRTALSGIAGHATLIRAAPATHAALGTFHPEPAPLAAITQGLRDRFDPRGVFNTGLMAPAAQPATV
;
A
#
# COMPACT_ATOMS: atom_id res chain seq x y z
N PRO A 1 12.64 16.28 -1.70
CA PRO A 1 12.18 15.24 -0.74
C PRO A 1 12.82 15.47 0.64
N SER A 2 12.13 16.20 1.52
CA SER A 2 12.62 16.55 2.87
C SER A 2 12.31 15.51 3.94
N ASP A 3 11.29 14.68 3.71
CA ASP A 3 10.71 13.84 4.77
C ASP A 3 11.41 12.49 4.93
N GLY A 4 12.34 12.15 4.02
CA GLY A 4 13.05 10.88 4.03
C GLY A 4 13.73 10.55 5.37
N PRO A 5 14.48 11.48 6.01
CA PRO A 5 15.04 11.25 7.33
C PRO A 5 13.99 10.97 8.42
N ASP A 6 12.82 11.64 8.38
CA ASP A 6 11.72 11.38 9.32
C ASP A 6 11.15 9.98 9.08
N VAL A 7 10.92 9.58 7.82
CA VAL A 7 10.47 8.22 7.47
C VAL A 7 11.42 7.18 8.06
N VAL A 8 12.72 7.28 7.79
CA VAL A 8 13.73 6.33 8.28
C VAL A 8 13.75 6.26 9.81
N SER A 9 13.61 7.39 10.50
CA SER A 9 13.58 7.43 11.96
C SER A 9 12.42 6.62 12.56
N ARG A 10 11.32 6.45 11.82
CA ARG A 10 10.13 5.69 12.23
C ARG A 10 10.17 4.20 11.82
N LEU A 11 11.20 3.75 11.10
CA LEU A 11 11.32 2.37 10.65
C LEU A 11 11.88 1.41 11.72
N GLY A 12 12.38 1.95 12.84
CA GLY A 12 13.03 1.14 13.88
C GLY A 12 14.22 0.36 13.33
N ASP A 13 14.30 -0.93 13.66
CA ASP A 13 15.38 -1.83 13.24
C ASP A 13 15.19 -2.44 11.84
N ALA A 14 14.19 -2.00 11.08
CA ALA A 14 13.96 -2.50 9.74
C ALA A 14 15.16 -2.23 8.82
N ARG A 15 15.43 -3.15 7.88
CA ARG A 15 16.43 -2.91 6.84
C ARG A 15 15.84 -2.01 5.77
N TRP A 16 16.55 -0.95 5.41
CA TRP A 16 16.07 0.01 4.42
C TRP A 16 17.19 0.50 3.49
N MET A 17 16.78 1.06 2.35
CA MET A 17 17.65 1.73 1.39
C MET A 17 16.91 2.93 0.82
N MET A 18 17.55 4.10 0.86
CA MET A 18 17.04 5.33 0.24
C MET A 18 17.48 5.42 -1.22
N ASP A 19 16.58 5.93 -2.06
CA ASP A 19 16.83 6.28 -3.45
C ASP A 19 16.29 7.70 -3.73
N TRP A 20 16.69 8.29 -4.86
CA TRP A 20 16.26 9.61 -5.33
C TRP A 20 16.38 10.72 -4.27
N GLY A 21 17.44 10.68 -3.47
CA GLY A 21 17.66 11.62 -2.37
C GLY A 21 16.58 11.58 -1.29
N GLY A 22 15.98 10.40 -1.05
CA GLY A 22 14.92 10.19 -0.05
C GLY A 22 13.50 10.36 -0.60
N GLY A 23 13.32 10.49 -1.92
CA GLY A 23 12.01 10.47 -2.57
C GLY A 23 11.40 9.06 -2.69
N LEU A 24 12.24 8.03 -2.58
CA LEU A 24 11.84 6.63 -2.54
C LEU A 24 12.64 5.92 -1.45
N ILE A 25 11.99 5.07 -0.66
CA ILE A 25 12.63 4.28 0.38
C ILE A 25 12.15 2.84 0.22
N TRP A 26 13.10 1.93 0.01
CA TRP A 26 12.87 0.49 0.03
C TRP A 26 13.01 0.00 1.46
N VAL A 27 12.03 -0.75 1.96
CA VAL A 27 12.01 -1.22 3.35
C VAL A 27 11.66 -2.71 3.38
N GLU A 28 12.39 -3.47 4.18
CA GLU A 28 12.08 -4.85 4.55
C GLU A 28 11.68 -4.90 6.02
N THR A 29 10.48 -5.41 6.27
CA THR A 29 9.91 -5.56 7.61
C THR A 29 9.58 -7.02 7.90
N ALA A 30 9.28 -7.32 9.16
CA ALA A 30 8.69 -8.62 9.52
C ALA A 30 7.37 -8.86 8.75
N ALA A 31 7.08 -10.12 8.43
CA ALA A 31 5.87 -10.50 7.70
C ALA A 31 4.60 -10.04 8.44
N GLY A 32 3.66 -9.44 7.70
CA GLY A 32 2.40 -8.94 8.28
C GLY A 32 2.47 -7.53 8.88
N THR A 33 3.65 -6.90 8.92
CA THR A 33 3.80 -5.52 9.40
C THR A 33 3.14 -4.55 8.41
N ASP A 34 2.15 -3.79 8.88
CA ASP A 34 1.62 -2.66 8.11
C ASP A 34 2.38 -1.37 8.42
N LEU A 35 3.38 -1.07 7.59
CA LEU A 35 4.23 0.10 7.75
C LEU A 35 3.46 1.43 7.60
N ARG A 36 2.31 1.43 6.91
CA ARG A 36 1.53 2.65 6.66
C ARG A 36 1.02 3.26 7.97
N THR A 37 0.73 2.44 8.98
CA THR A 37 0.32 2.89 10.31
C THR A 37 1.45 3.66 11.01
N ALA A 38 2.67 3.12 10.96
CA ALA A 38 3.86 3.75 11.58
C ALA A 38 4.26 5.07 10.90
N LEU A 39 3.98 5.19 9.60
CA LEU A 39 4.27 6.39 8.81
C LEU A 39 3.10 7.38 8.75
N SER A 40 2.06 7.19 9.55
CA SER A 40 0.93 8.12 9.58
C SER A 40 1.38 9.56 9.86
N GLY A 41 0.79 10.50 9.13
CA GLY A 41 1.14 11.92 9.18
C GLY A 41 2.34 12.34 8.32
N ILE A 42 3.07 11.42 7.69
CA ILE A 42 4.03 11.74 6.64
C ILE A 42 3.34 11.60 5.28
N ALA A 43 3.49 12.61 4.41
CA ALA A 43 2.95 12.55 3.06
C ALA A 43 3.69 11.49 2.22
N GLY A 44 2.94 10.62 1.54
CA GLY A 44 3.52 9.59 0.68
C GLY A 44 2.62 8.38 0.55
N HIS A 45 3.09 7.38 -0.18
CA HIS A 45 2.41 6.11 -0.37
C HIS A 45 3.40 4.97 -0.18
N ALA A 46 2.91 3.86 0.37
CA ALA A 46 3.69 2.63 0.53
C ALA A 46 3.02 1.51 -0.26
N THR A 47 3.80 0.84 -1.11
CA THR A 47 3.36 -0.29 -1.94
C THR A 47 4.05 -1.55 -1.46
N LEU A 48 3.29 -2.60 -1.18
CA LEU A 48 3.80 -3.90 -0.79
C LEU A 48 4.31 -4.65 -2.03
N ILE A 49 5.64 -4.73 -2.18
CA ILE A 49 6.26 -5.30 -3.39
C ILE A 49 6.39 -6.82 -3.32
N ARG A 50 6.67 -7.37 -2.13
CA ARG A 50 6.92 -8.81 -1.94
C ARG A 50 6.47 -9.23 -0.56
N ALA A 51 5.53 -10.16 -0.48
CA ALA A 51 5.18 -10.86 0.75
C ALA A 51 4.51 -12.21 0.46
N ALA A 52 4.21 -12.96 1.50
CA ALA A 52 3.38 -14.15 1.38
C ALA A 52 1.95 -13.77 0.94
N PRO A 53 1.20 -14.68 0.27
CA PRO A 53 -0.18 -14.41 -0.15
C PRO A 53 -1.10 -13.95 0.98
N ALA A 54 -0.90 -14.49 2.19
CA ALA A 54 -1.66 -14.09 3.38
C ALA A 54 -1.45 -12.61 3.75
N THR A 55 -0.22 -12.10 3.62
CA THR A 55 0.07 -10.68 3.86
C THR A 55 -0.56 -9.80 2.79
N HIS A 56 -0.50 -10.19 1.50
CA HIS A 56 -1.17 -9.46 0.43
C HIS A 56 -2.70 -9.43 0.62
N ALA A 57 -3.30 -10.54 1.05
CA ALA A 57 -4.73 -10.60 1.31
C ALA A 57 -5.16 -9.71 2.49
N ALA A 58 -4.34 -9.67 3.56
CA ALA A 58 -4.62 -8.87 4.75
C ALA A 58 -4.39 -7.36 4.55
N LEU A 59 -3.31 -6.97 3.86
CA LEU A 59 -2.87 -5.58 3.80
C LEU A 59 -3.18 -4.90 2.45
N GLY A 60 -3.43 -5.66 1.40
CA GLY A 60 -3.44 -5.17 0.03
C GLY A 60 -2.03 -4.81 -0.49
N THR A 61 -1.94 -4.56 -1.79
CA THR A 61 -0.66 -4.19 -2.44
C THR A 61 -0.42 -2.69 -2.44
N PHE A 62 -1.42 -1.88 -2.77
CA PHE A 62 -1.27 -0.44 -2.88
C PHE A 62 -1.62 0.28 -1.58
N HIS A 63 -1.14 1.51 -1.44
CA HIS A 63 -1.60 2.38 -0.37
C HIS A 63 -3.11 2.67 -0.56
N PRO A 64 -3.95 2.58 0.48
CA PRO A 64 -5.38 2.80 0.34
C PRO A 64 -5.69 4.21 -0.17
N GLU A 65 -6.55 4.31 -1.18
CA GLU A 65 -7.01 5.59 -1.68
C GLU A 65 -8.00 6.25 -0.70
N PRO A 66 -7.96 7.58 -0.53
CA PRO A 66 -9.03 8.29 0.14
C PRO A 66 -10.38 8.04 -0.55
N ALA A 67 -11.47 8.01 0.22
CA ALA A 67 -12.79 7.63 -0.28
C ALA A 67 -13.24 8.33 -1.60
N PRO A 68 -13.01 9.65 -1.79
CA PRO A 68 -13.37 10.30 -3.05
C PRO A 68 -12.56 9.80 -4.25
N LEU A 69 -11.27 9.50 -4.05
CA LEU A 69 -10.41 8.97 -5.11
C LEU A 69 -10.76 7.52 -5.44
N ALA A 70 -11.02 6.71 -4.40
CA ALA A 70 -11.47 5.33 -4.56
C ALA A 70 -12.76 5.23 -5.40
N ALA A 71 -13.71 6.16 -5.23
CA ALA A 71 -14.93 6.21 -6.04
C ALA A 71 -14.64 6.50 -7.52
N ILE A 72 -13.72 7.42 -7.80
CA ILE A 72 -13.30 7.73 -9.17
C ILE A 72 -12.57 6.52 -9.79
N THR A 73 -11.63 5.93 -9.07
CA THR A 73 -10.89 4.75 -9.50
C THR A 73 -11.84 3.59 -9.82
N GLN A 74 -12.85 3.34 -8.96
CA GLN A 74 -13.86 2.32 -9.23
C GLN A 74 -14.69 2.64 -10.48
N GLY A 75 -15.17 3.88 -10.63
CA GLY A 75 -15.94 4.28 -11.81
C GLY A 75 -15.17 4.17 -13.12
N LEU A 76 -13.86 4.43 -13.11
CA LEU A 76 -12.99 4.18 -14.27
C LEU A 76 -12.91 2.69 -14.58
N ARG A 77 -12.75 1.84 -13.55
CA ARG A 77 -12.66 0.38 -13.74
C ARG A 77 -13.96 -0.21 -14.26
N ASP A 78 -15.10 0.23 -13.75
CA ASP A 78 -16.40 -0.24 -14.23
C ASP A 78 -16.61 0.09 -15.73
N ARG A 79 -16.03 1.20 -16.19
CA ARG A 79 -16.11 1.63 -17.59
C ARG A 79 -15.11 0.95 -18.51
N PHE A 80 -13.88 0.75 -18.06
CA PHE A 80 -12.77 0.26 -18.89
C PHE A 80 -12.44 -1.23 -18.71
N ASP A 81 -12.90 -1.85 -17.62
CA ASP A 81 -12.80 -3.29 -17.34
C ASP A 81 -14.12 -3.82 -16.75
N PRO A 82 -15.24 -3.75 -17.49
CA PRO A 82 -16.55 -4.19 -17.01
C PRO A 82 -16.62 -5.70 -16.70
N ARG A 83 -15.62 -6.47 -17.17
CA ARG A 83 -15.51 -7.91 -16.91
C ARG A 83 -14.54 -8.25 -15.78
N GLY A 84 -13.84 -7.27 -15.22
CA GLY A 84 -12.89 -7.45 -14.11
C GLY A 84 -11.69 -8.35 -14.45
N VAL A 85 -11.26 -8.39 -15.72
CA VAL A 85 -10.18 -9.29 -16.17
C VAL A 85 -8.78 -8.75 -15.84
N PHE A 86 -8.64 -7.45 -15.60
CA PHE A 86 -7.36 -6.85 -15.28
C PHE A 86 -7.14 -6.78 -13.77
N ASN A 87 -5.99 -7.33 -13.33
CA ASN A 87 -5.51 -7.20 -11.96
C ASN A 87 -6.54 -7.65 -10.90
N THR A 88 -7.28 -8.74 -11.20
CA THR A 88 -8.27 -9.33 -10.29
C THR A 88 -7.61 -9.68 -8.95
N GLY A 89 -8.17 -9.19 -7.85
CA GLY A 89 -7.65 -9.41 -6.50
C GLY A 89 -6.40 -8.58 -6.13
N LEU A 90 -5.85 -7.77 -7.03
CA LEU A 90 -4.66 -6.93 -6.74
C LEU A 90 -5.03 -5.53 -6.25
N MET A 91 -6.01 -4.91 -6.90
CA MET A 91 -6.33 -3.48 -6.75
C MET A 91 -7.23 -3.16 -5.56
N ALA A 92 -7.97 -4.14 -5.05
CA ALA A 92 -8.78 -4.01 -3.85
C ALA A 92 -8.48 -5.22 -2.95
N PRO A 93 -8.34 -5.04 -1.62
CA PRO A 93 -8.33 -6.17 -0.72
C PRO A 93 -9.63 -6.97 -0.95
N ALA A 94 -9.53 -8.31 -0.91
CA ALA A 94 -10.72 -9.15 -1.02
C ALA A 94 -11.75 -8.65 0.00
N ALA A 95 -12.99 -8.41 -0.44
CA ALA A 95 -14.06 -8.02 0.46
C ALA A 95 -14.11 -9.04 1.61
N GLN A 96 -13.95 -8.58 2.85
CA GLN A 96 -14.24 -9.44 3.99
C GLN A 96 -15.70 -9.87 3.86
N PRO A 97 -16.01 -11.18 3.98
CA PRO A 97 -17.38 -11.62 3.99
C PRO A 97 -18.12 -10.84 5.08
N ALA A 98 -19.23 -10.21 4.72
CA ALA A 98 -20.11 -9.55 5.67
C ALA A 98 -20.42 -10.56 6.77
N THR A 99 -19.99 -10.26 7.99
CA THR A 99 -20.37 -11.06 9.15
C THR A 99 -21.87 -10.84 9.34
N VAL A 100 -22.66 -11.88 9.06
CA VAL A 100 -24.10 -11.95 9.36
C VAL A 100 -24.26 -12.28 10.84
#